data_AF-A0A425WK92-F1
#
_entry.id   AF-A0A425WK92-F1
#
_cell.length_a   1.000
_cell.length_b   1.000
_cell.length_c   1.000
_cell.angle_alpha   90.00
_cell.angle_beta   90.00
_cell.angle_gamma   90.00
#
_symmetry.space_group_name_H-M   'P 1'
#
loop_
_entity.id
_entity.type
_entity.pdbx_description
1 polymer ?
#
loop_
_entity_poly.entity_id
_entity_poly.type
_entity_poly.pdbx_seq_one_letter_code
_entity_poly.pdbx_strand_id
1 'polypeptide(L)'
;MWVVRLTRKRNNTVSHDSFQEHSVTELTDALASREPTPGGGVASATAAAVAVALGEMVTRLTANKKGYENAQEALREYLPKLEAIRARLLELADEDGKAFIPLSKAYKLPRKTEEEKAYRNSVLEEALRRACEPPEYMMETICEAIDIVDDLTRIGSTMLMSDVGAAATLLSSALRAACLNVFINARSMKDTDYATGLVSRTQSMLEDGCNKADAAYTRVERGIRWRKN
;
A
#
# COMPACT_ATOMS: atom_id res chain seq x y z
N MET A 1 22.99 -43.06 -6.79
CA MET A 1 22.18 -41.96 -7.36
C MET A 1 22.25 -40.80 -6.36
N TRP A 2 23.20 -39.89 -6.54
CA TRP A 2 23.45 -38.79 -5.61
C TRP A 2 22.51 -37.63 -5.92
N VAL A 3 21.66 -37.27 -4.96
CA VAL A 3 20.84 -36.06 -5.01
C VAL A 3 21.75 -34.87 -4.72
N VAL A 4 22.03 -34.06 -5.74
CA VAL A 4 22.74 -32.78 -5.57
C VAL A 4 21.76 -31.80 -4.92
N ARG A 5 21.95 -31.58 -3.62
CA ARG A 5 21.36 -30.44 -2.89
C ARG A 5 22.02 -29.17 -3.42
N LEU A 6 21.30 -28.41 -4.23
CA LEU A 6 21.70 -27.04 -4.58
C LEU A 6 21.48 -26.14 -3.35
N THR A 7 22.48 -26.09 -2.48
CA THR A 7 22.60 -25.01 -1.50
C THR A 7 23.05 -23.76 -2.25
N ARG A 8 22.10 -22.89 -2.61
CA ARG A 8 22.40 -21.50 -2.97
C ARG A 8 23.10 -20.88 -1.76
N LYS A 9 24.40 -20.61 -1.86
CA LYS A 9 25.12 -19.76 -0.92
C LYS A 9 24.43 -18.38 -0.95
N ARG A 10 23.78 -17.99 0.16
CA ARG A 10 23.34 -16.60 0.36
C ARG A 10 24.59 -15.75 0.48
N ASN A 11 24.90 -15.00 -0.59
CA ASN A 11 25.84 -13.89 -0.50
C ASN A 11 25.17 -12.82 0.35
N ASN A 12 25.76 -12.53 1.50
CA ASN A 12 25.29 -11.54 2.47
C ASN A 12 25.74 -10.12 2.06
N THR A 13 25.58 -9.80 0.78
CA THR A 13 25.66 -8.41 0.29
C THR A 13 24.26 -7.85 0.40
N VAL A 14 24.06 -6.87 1.28
CA VAL A 14 22.85 -6.04 1.32
C VAL A 14 22.81 -5.28 0.00
N SER A 15 22.30 -5.93 -1.05
CA SER A 15 21.92 -5.27 -2.28
C SER A 15 20.78 -4.31 -1.94
N HIS A 16 20.82 -3.14 -2.57
CA HIS A 16 19.66 -2.26 -2.66
C HIS A 16 18.61 -2.90 -3.60
N ASP A 17 18.18 -4.11 -3.28
CA ASP A 17 17.19 -4.85 -4.06
C ASP A 17 15.81 -4.24 -3.80
N SER A 18 15.08 -4.08 -4.89
CA SER A 18 13.69 -3.63 -4.88
C SER A 18 12.85 -4.65 -4.11
N PHE A 19 11.96 -4.16 -3.23
CA PHE A 19 11.00 -5.00 -2.52
C PHE A 19 10.03 -5.70 -3.48
N GLN A 20 9.91 -5.22 -4.70
CA GLN A 20 9.08 -5.80 -5.76
C GLN A 20 9.59 -7.18 -6.19
N GLU A 21 10.90 -7.43 -6.08
CA GLU A 21 11.54 -8.67 -6.50
C GLU A 21 11.68 -9.68 -5.36
N HIS A 22 11.33 -9.29 -4.13
CA HIS A 22 11.36 -10.19 -2.99
C HIS A 22 10.27 -11.26 -3.10
N SER A 23 10.63 -12.52 -2.86
CA SER A 23 9.63 -13.51 -2.52
C SER A 23 8.89 -13.12 -1.24
N VAL A 24 7.67 -13.63 -1.05
CA VAL A 24 6.89 -13.39 0.18
C VAL A 24 7.72 -13.73 1.43
N THR A 25 8.47 -14.84 1.40
CA THR A 25 9.35 -15.25 2.50
C THR A 25 10.45 -14.21 2.77
N GLU A 26 11.13 -13.73 1.73
CA GLU A 26 12.20 -12.73 1.88
C GLU A 26 11.65 -11.40 2.43
N LEU A 27 10.50 -10.96 1.93
CA LEU A 27 9.84 -9.75 2.43
C LEU A 27 9.45 -9.90 3.90
N THR A 28 8.84 -11.03 4.29
CA THR A 28 8.43 -11.25 5.68
C THR A 28 9.61 -11.42 6.63
N ASP A 29 10.69 -12.09 6.19
CA ASP A 29 11.93 -12.20 6.97
C ASP A 29 12.56 -10.82 7.17
N ALA A 30 12.56 -9.96 6.15
CA ALA A 30 13.07 -8.60 6.22
C ALA A 30 12.24 -7.72 7.16
N LEU A 31 10.90 -7.78 7.08
CA LEU A 31 9.98 -7.08 7.98
C LEU A 31 10.12 -7.53 9.45
N ALA A 32 10.43 -8.81 9.68
CA ALA A 32 10.64 -9.37 11.01
C ALA A 32 12.05 -9.11 11.58
N SER A 33 12.93 -8.47 10.80
CA SER A 33 14.31 -8.23 11.19
C SER A 33 14.44 -7.07 12.21
N ARG A 34 15.67 -6.82 12.65
CA ARG A 34 16.00 -5.66 13.51
C ARG A 34 16.35 -4.41 12.70
N GLU A 35 16.38 -4.52 11.38
CA GLU A 35 16.70 -3.40 10.51
C GLU A 35 15.54 -2.40 10.50
N PRO A 36 15.84 -1.10 10.37
CA PRO A 36 14.81 -0.06 10.42
C PRO A 36 13.93 0.00 9.14
N THR A 37 14.30 -0.73 8.10
CA THR A 37 13.56 -0.88 6.84
C THR A 37 13.75 -2.33 6.33
N PRO A 38 12.75 -2.97 5.71
CA PRO A 38 11.38 -2.48 5.46
C PRO A 38 10.55 -2.36 6.75
N GLY A 39 9.54 -1.48 6.71
CA GLY A 39 8.64 -1.21 7.83
C GLY A 39 7.15 -1.25 7.46
N GLY A 40 6.34 -0.53 8.23
CA GLY A 40 4.89 -0.51 8.06
C GLY A 40 4.42 0.04 6.71
N GLY A 41 5.11 1.04 6.14
CA GLY A 41 4.78 1.59 4.83
C GLY A 41 4.94 0.54 3.71
N VAL A 42 6.11 -0.11 3.63
CA VAL A 42 6.34 -1.25 2.72
C VAL A 42 5.28 -2.34 2.87
N ALA A 43 4.96 -2.74 4.11
CA ALA A 43 3.92 -3.75 4.35
C ALA A 43 2.53 -3.30 3.86
N SER A 44 2.20 -2.01 4.03
CA SER A 44 0.92 -1.42 3.58
C SER A 44 0.81 -1.44 2.06
N ALA A 45 1.85 -0.98 1.37
CA ALA A 45 1.94 -1.00 -0.09
C ALA A 45 1.79 -2.41 -0.66
N THR A 46 2.53 -3.38 -0.12
CA THR A 46 2.47 -4.78 -0.57
C THR A 46 1.08 -5.38 -0.33
N ALA A 47 0.47 -5.13 0.84
CA ALA A 47 -0.89 -5.60 1.12
C ALA A 47 -1.92 -5.03 0.15
N ALA A 48 -1.81 -3.73 -0.18
CA ALA A 48 -2.64 -3.10 -1.19
C ALA A 48 -2.40 -3.69 -2.59
N ALA A 49 -1.15 -3.93 -2.99
CA ALA A 49 -0.82 -4.52 -4.28
C ALA A 49 -1.41 -5.94 -4.44
N VAL A 50 -1.39 -6.75 -3.36
CA VAL A 50 -2.06 -8.05 -3.31
C VAL A 50 -3.58 -7.90 -3.49
N ALA A 51 -4.19 -6.92 -2.82
CA ALA A 51 -5.62 -6.66 -2.95
C ALA A 51 -6.01 -6.23 -4.38
N VAL A 52 -5.21 -5.37 -5.01
CA VAL A 52 -5.39 -4.95 -6.41
C VAL A 52 -5.25 -6.13 -7.36
N ALA A 53 -4.31 -7.04 -7.12
CA ALA A 53 -4.15 -8.26 -7.92
C ALA A 53 -5.41 -9.15 -7.89
N LEU A 54 -6.13 -9.21 -6.76
CA LEU A 54 -7.45 -9.87 -6.69
C LEU A 54 -8.48 -9.16 -7.57
N GLY A 55 -8.52 -7.83 -7.53
CA GLY A 55 -9.37 -7.01 -8.42
C GLY A 55 -9.07 -7.25 -9.90
N GLU A 56 -7.80 -7.34 -10.28
CA GLU A 56 -7.40 -7.68 -11.65
C GLU A 56 -7.87 -9.09 -12.04
N MET A 57 -7.68 -10.08 -11.16
CA MET A 57 -8.13 -11.46 -11.40
C MET A 57 -9.64 -11.49 -11.65
N VAL A 58 -10.43 -10.83 -10.80
CA VAL A 58 -11.89 -10.70 -10.97
C VAL A 58 -12.21 -10.06 -12.32
N THR A 59 -11.53 -8.97 -12.67
CA THR A 59 -11.75 -8.26 -13.93
C THR A 59 -11.48 -9.15 -15.15
N ARG A 60 -10.33 -9.84 -15.19
CA ARG A 60 -9.95 -10.76 -16.28
C ARG A 60 -10.92 -11.93 -16.44
N LEU A 61 -11.31 -12.55 -15.32
CA LEU A 61 -12.20 -13.71 -15.34
C LEU A 61 -13.66 -13.33 -15.64
N THR A 62 -14.07 -12.10 -15.32
CA THR A 62 -15.41 -11.60 -15.65
C THR A 62 -15.52 -11.17 -17.11
N ALA A 63 -14.49 -10.51 -17.66
CA ALA A 63 -14.49 -10.03 -19.04
C ALA A 63 -14.69 -11.17 -20.07
N ASN A 64 -14.22 -12.38 -19.76
CA ASN A 64 -14.33 -13.53 -20.66
C ASN A 64 -15.63 -14.34 -20.50
N LYS A 65 -16.59 -13.86 -19.70
CA LYS A 65 -17.77 -14.64 -19.29
C LYS A 65 -19.06 -14.18 -19.98
N LYS A 66 -19.82 -15.15 -20.51
CA LYS A 66 -21.18 -14.92 -21.04
C LYS A 66 -22.11 -14.41 -19.92
N GLY A 67 -23.00 -13.48 -20.26
CA GLY A 67 -23.96 -12.87 -19.33
C GLY A 67 -23.43 -11.62 -18.61
N TYR A 68 -22.22 -11.15 -18.97
CA TYR A 68 -21.59 -9.94 -18.44
C TYR A 68 -21.29 -8.92 -19.56
N GLU A 69 -22.07 -8.95 -20.64
CA GLU A 69 -21.87 -8.10 -21.83
C GLU A 69 -21.97 -6.60 -21.48
N ASN A 70 -22.89 -6.24 -20.59
CA ASN A 70 -23.07 -4.85 -20.12
C ASN A 70 -21.91 -4.34 -19.24
N ALA A 71 -21.08 -5.23 -18.71
CA ALA A 71 -19.93 -4.87 -17.88
C ALA A 71 -18.64 -4.71 -18.71
N GLN A 72 -18.63 -5.14 -19.98
CA GLN A 72 -17.40 -5.29 -20.76
C GLN A 72 -16.62 -3.99 -20.95
N GLU A 73 -17.31 -2.87 -21.17
CA GLU A 73 -16.66 -1.58 -21.36
C GLU A 73 -15.93 -1.13 -20.08
N ALA A 74 -16.61 -1.14 -18.94
CA ALA A 74 -16.02 -0.81 -17.65
C ALA A 74 -14.86 -1.75 -17.29
N LEU A 75 -15.00 -3.06 -17.53
CA LEU A 75 -13.93 -4.02 -17.25
C LEU A 75 -12.69 -3.81 -18.14
N ARG A 76 -12.87 -3.39 -19.40
CA ARG A 76 -11.75 -3.03 -20.30
C ARG A 76 -11.04 -1.77 -19.85
N GLU A 77 -11.75 -0.82 -19.25
CA GLU A 77 -11.17 0.39 -18.68
C GLU A 77 -10.44 0.10 -17.35
N TYR A 78 -11.01 -0.76 -16.51
CA TYR A 78 -10.48 -1.03 -15.17
C TYR A 78 -9.23 -1.91 -15.18
N LEU A 79 -9.11 -2.86 -16.11
CA LEU A 79 -7.96 -3.76 -16.13
C LEU A 79 -6.61 -3.00 -16.23
N PRO A 80 -6.35 -2.12 -17.21
CA PRO A 80 -5.09 -1.40 -17.29
C PRO A 80 -4.88 -0.42 -16.11
N LYS A 81 -5.96 0.13 -15.55
CA LYS A 81 -5.89 0.98 -14.34
C LYS A 81 -5.42 0.17 -13.13
N LEU A 82 -6.01 -1.00 -12.89
CA LEU A 82 -5.61 -1.88 -11.80
C LEU A 82 -4.16 -2.36 -11.97
N GLU A 83 -3.74 -2.71 -13.18
CA GLU A 83 -2.35 -3.09 -13.47
C GLU A 83 -1.37 -1.94 -13.14
N ALA A 84 -1.71 -0.71 -13.53
CA ALA A 84 -0.92 0.48 -13.23
C ALA A 84 -0.89 0.80 -11.71
N ILE A 85 -2.04 0.73 -11.04
CA ILE A 85 -2.17 0.91 -9.60
C ILE A 85 -1.31 -0.12 -8.86
N ARG A 86 -1.38 -1.41 -9.24
CA ARG A 86 -0.57 -2.46 -8.59
C ARG A 86 0.93 -2.17 -8.75
N ALA A 87 1.37 -1.84 -9.96
CA ALA A 87 2.76 -1.48 -10.21
C ALA A 87 3.18 -0.26 -9.38
N ARG A 88 2.33 0.77 -9.32
CA ARG A 88 2.61 1.99 -8.56
C ARG A 88 2.71 1.73 -7.06
N LEU A 89 1.85 0.89 -6.49
CA LEU A 89 1.94 0.51 -5.08
C LEU A 89 3.26 -0.20 -4.76
N LEU A 90 3.71 -1.07 -5.65
CA LEU A 90 5.00 -1.77 -5.53
C LEU A 90 6.20 -0.80 -5.61
N GLU A 91 6.15 0.19 -6.49
CA GLU A 91 7.12 1.29 -6.53
C GLU A 91 7.11 2.13 -5.25
N LEU A 92 5.92 2.43 -4.73
CA LEU A 92 5.75 3.21 -3.50
C LEU A 92 6.30 2.48 -2.27
N ALA A 93 6.32 1.14 -2.26
CA ALA A 93 7.01 0.37 -1.25
C ALA A 93 8.52 0.65 -1.27
N ASP A 94 9.15 0.70 -2.46
CA ASP A 94 10.56 1.05 -2.59
C ASP A 94 10.82 2.51 -2.22
N GLU A 95 9.95 3.41 -2.64
CA GLU A 95 10.05 4.85 -2.34
C GLU A 95 9.94 5.12 -0.84
N ASP A 96 9.02 4.46 -0.12
CA ASP A 96 8.88 4.54 1.34
C ASP A 96 10.17 4.09 2.04
N GLY A 97 10.68 2.91 1.68
CA GLY A 97 11.93 2.39 2.25
C GLY A 97 13.13 3.29 1.99
N LYS A 98 13.19 3.96 0.83
CA LYS A 98 14.25 4.92 0.47
C LYS A 98 14.08 6.26 1.19
N ALA A 99 12.85 6.76 1.30
CA ALA A 99 12.53 8.03 1.96
C ALA A 99 12.85 8.01 3.46
N PHE A 100 12.87 6.82 4.08
CA PHE A 100 13.31 6.67 5.47
C PHE A 100 14.82 6.88 5.67
N ILE A 101 15.66 6.67 4.65
CA ILE A 101 17.13 6.71 4.78
C ILE A 101 17.63 8.11 5.19
N PRO A 102 17.24 9.22 4.52
CA PRO A 102 17.61 10.57 4.94
C PRO A 102 17.14 10.89 6.37
N LEU A 103 15.91 10.49 6.72
CA LEU A 103 15.33 10.73 8.04
C LEU A 103 16.13 10.02 9.15
N SER A 104 16.50 8.75 8.93
CA SER A 104 17.35 7.98 9.84
C SER A 104 18.73 8.63 10.05
N LYS A 105 19.33 9.19 8.98
CA LYS A 105 20.59 9.93 9.06
C LYS A 105 20.42 11.24 9.83
N ALA A 106 19.35 11.98 9.59
CA ALA A 106 19.05 13.24 10.25
C ALA A 106 18.91 13.07 11.78
N TYR A 107 18.30 11.98 12.24
CA TYR A 107 18.19 11.68 13.66
C TYR A 107 19.54 11.54 14.37
N LYS A 108 20.57 11.08 13.66
CA LYS A 108 21.94 10.81 14.17
C LYS A 108 22.84 12.06 14.16
N LEU A 109 22.39 13.19 13.61
CA LEU A 109 23.19 14.41 13.58
C LEU A 109 23.53 14.94 15.00
N PRO A 110 24.68 15.62 15.17
CA PRO A 110 25.07 16.28 16.42
C PRO A 110 24.03 17.28 16.94
N ARG A 111 24.08 17.56 18.25
CA ARG A 111 23.08 18.40 18.95
C ARG A 111 23.62 19.10 20.20
N LYS A 112 24.94 19.34 20.26
CA LYS A 112 25.63 19.93 21.41
C LYS A 112 25.62 21.45 21.36
N THR A 113 25.87 22.05 20.20
CA THR A 113 25.85 23.52 20.03
C THR A 113 24.52 24.01 19.47
N GLU A 114 24.25 25.32 19.55
CA GLU A 114 23.04 25.91 18.96
C GLU A 114 23.07 25.83 17.43
N GLU A 115 24.24 25.98 16.81
CA GLU A 115 24.42 25.82 15.37
C GLU A 115 24.14 24.38 14.92
N GLU A 116 24.64 23.39 15.68
CA GLU A 116 24.36 21.97 15.43
C GLU A 116 22.87 21.67 15.57
N LYS A 117 22.21 22.21 16.60
CA LYS A 117 20.76 22.05 16.79
C LYS A 117 19.98 22.68 15.66
N ALA A 118 20.33 23.90 15.24
CA ALA A 118 19.66 24.61 14.16
C ALA A 118 19.76 23.84 12.83
N TYR A 119 20.96 23.40 12.47
CA TYR A 119 21.19 22.57 11.27
C TYR A 119 20.46 21.22 11.34
N ARG A 120 20.56 20.52 12.48
CA ARG A 120 19.84 19.26 12.67
C ARG A 120 18.33 19.43 12.51
N ASN A 121 17.77 20.51 13.05
CA ASN A 121 16.35 20.81 12.94
C ASN A 121 15.93 21.06 11.49
N SER A 122 16.70 21.83 10.71
CA SER A 122 16.36 22.09 9.31
C SER A 122 16.40 20.82 8.47
N VAL A 123 17.43 19.96 8.68
CA VAL A 123 17.55 18.68 7.96
C VAL A 123 16.44 17.72 8.35
N LEU A 124 16.06 17.65 9.63
CA LEU A 124 14.93 16.83 10.08
C LEU A 124 13.62 17.28 9.45
N GLU A 125 13.36 18.58 9.38
CA GLU A 125 12.12 19.10 8.80
C GLU A 125 11.99 18.72 7.32
N GLU A 126 13.05 18.90 6.53
CA GLU A 126 13.07 18.50 5.11
C GLU A 126 12.91 16.99 4.95
N ALA A 127 13.63 16.20 5.76
CA ALA A 127 13.57 14.74 5.70
C ALA A 127 12.18 14.20 6.09
N LEU A 128 11.51 14.81 7.07
CA LEU A 128 10.15 14.46 7.47
C LEU A 128 9.15 14.73 6.36
N ARG A 129 9.25 15.86 5.66
CA ARG A 129 8.36 16.16 4.52
C ARG A 129 8.49 15.11 3.43
N ARG A 130 9.73 14.80 3.03
CA ARG A 130 10.01 13.75 2.05
C ARG A 130 9.53 12.38 2.51
N ALA A 131 9.64 12.06 3.79
CA ALA A 131 9.17 10.79 4.34
C ALA A 131 7.64 10.68 4.40
N CYS A 132 6.90 11.79 4.27
CA CYS A 132 5.44 11.78 4.15
C CYS A 132 4.94 11.60 2.71
N GLU A 133 5.75 11.95 1.71
CA GLU A 133 5.33 11.90 0.30
C GLU A 133 4.92 10.48 -0.14
N PRO A 134 5.74 9.41 0.02
CA PRO A 134 5.33 8.08 -0.44
C PRO A 134 4.08 7.55 0.27
N PRO A 135 3.93 7.67 1.61
CA PRO A 135 2.68 7.29 2.28
C PRO A 135 1.45 8.08 1.82
N GLU A 136 1.56 9.38 1.50
CA GLU A 136 0.42 10.18 0.98
C GLU A 136 0.00 9.66 -0.40
N TYR A 137 0.94 9.51 -1.34
CA TYR A 137 0.66 8.93 -2.67
C TYR A 137 0.13 7.49 -2.60
N MET A 138 0.60 6.71 -1.62
CA MET A 138 0.09 5.36 -1.38
C MET A 138 -1.37 5.37 -0.97
N MET A 139 -1.79 6.29 -0.11
CA MET A 139 -3.20 6.42 0.27
C MET A 139 -4.06 6.83 -0.92
N GLU A 140 -3.61 7.79 -1.73
CA GLU A 140 -4.30 8.21 -2.96
C GLU A 140 -4.49 7.02 -3.91
N THR A 141 -3.40 6.28 -4.17
CA THR A 141 -3.42 5.10 -5.05
C THR A 141 -4.33 3.98 -4.50
N ILE A 142 -4.38 3.80 -3.18
CA ILE A 142 -5.31 2.85 -2.54
C ILE A 142 -6.76 3.31 -2.69
N CYS A 143 -7.06 4.61 -2.57
CA CYS A 143 -8.41 5.13 -2.77
C CYS A 143 -8.90 4.88 -4.20
N GLU A 144 -8.05 5.09 -5.22
CA GLU A 144 -8.38 4.76 -6.60
C GLU A 144 -8.68 3.26 -6.78
N ALA A 145 -7.92 2.38 -6.13
CA ALA A 145 -8.19 0.95 -6.13
C ALA A 145 -9.53 0.61 -5.48
N ILE A 146 -9.87 1.27 -4.37
CA ILE A 146 -11.13 1.06 -3.66
C ILE A 146 -12.32 1.44 -4.54
N ASP A 147 -12.23 2.51 -5.33
CA ASP A 147 -13.27 2.92 -6.26
C ASP A 147 -13.59 1.81 -7.27
N ILE A 148 -12.54 1.27 -7.89
CA ILE A 148 -12.68 0.18 -8.86
C ILE A 148 -13.23 -1.09 -8.18
N VAL A 149 -12.72 -1.44 -7.00
CA VAL A 149 -13.18 -2.63 -6.27
C VAL A 149 -14.63 -2.51 -5.81
N ASP A 150 -15.11 -1.32 -5.41
CA ASP A 150 -16.52 -1.11 -5.10
C ASP A 150 -17.39 -1.30 -6.35
N ASP A 151 -16.96 -0.84 -7.52
CA ASP A 151 -17.68 -1.11 -8.78
C ASP A 151 -17.74 -2.60 -9.11
N LEU A 152 -16.64 -3.34 -8.90
CA LEU A 152 -16.61 -4.79 -9.10
C LEU A 152 -17.63 -5.54 -8.22
N THR A 153 -18.10 -4.97 -7.11
CA THR A 153 -19.20 -5.56 -6.31
C THR A 153 -20.52 -5.65 -7.09
N ARG A 154 -20.68 -4.85 -8.14
CA ARG A 154 -21.90 -4.75 -8.97
C ARG A 154 -21.73 -5.41 -10.31
N ILE A 155 -20.56 -5.27 -10.93
CA ILE A 155 -20.33 -5.69 -12.32
C ILE A 155 -19.44 -6.94 -12.43
N GLY A 156 -18.77 -7.34 -11.35
CA GLY A 156 -17.91 -8.52 -11.30
C GLY A 156 -18.71 -9.83 -11.31
N SER A 157 -18.05 -10.92 -11.71
CA SER A 157 -18.65 -12.25 -11.71
C SER A 157 -19.10 -12.64 -10.31
N THR A 158 -20.38 -13.01 -10.17
CA THR A 158 -20.96 -13.47 -8.90
C THR A 158 -20.19 -14.62 -8.24
N MET A 159 -19.53 -15.46 -9.06
CA MET A 159 -18.68 -16.57 -8.59
C MET A 159 -17.38 -16.14 -7.91
N LEU A 160 -16.98 -14.88 -8.05
CA LEU A 160 -15.72 -14.31 -7.54
C LEU A 160 -15.97 -13.21 -6.51
N MET A 161 -17.19 -13.12 -5.98
CA MET A 161 -17.53 -12.07 -5.00
C MET A 161 -16.73 -12.19 -3.71
N SER A 162 -16.35 -13.41 -3.29
CA SER A 162 -15.44 -13.58 -2.15
C SER A 162 -14.09 -12.89 -2.37
N ASP A 163 -13.56 -12.92 -3.59
CA ASP A 163 -12.29 -12.27 -3.93
C ASP A 163 -12.43 -10.74 -3.93
N VAL A 164 -13.56 -10.22 -4.42
CA VAL A 164 -13.89 -8.78 -4.34
C VAL A 164 -14.00 -8.32 -2.88
N GLY A 165 -14.66 -9.10 -2.02
CA GLY A 165 -14.77 -8.79 -0.59
C GLY A 165 -13.42 -8.83 0.13
N ALA A 166 -12.56 -9.80 -0.22
CA ALA A 166 -11.20 -9.87 0.30
C ALA A 166 -10.36 -8.67 -0.16
N ALA A 167 -10.43 -8.29 -1.44
CA ALA A 167 -9.76 -7.11 -1.97
C ALA A 167 -10.19 -5.84 -1.22
N ALA A 168 -11.51 -5.63 -1.04
CA ALA A 168 -12.03 -4.48 -0.30
C ALA A 168 -11.50 -4.44 1.14
N THR A 169 -11.50 -5.57 1.84
CA THR A 169 -11.02 -5.67 3.23
C THR A 169 -9.52 -5.34 3.33
N LEU A 170 -8.71 -5.88 2.42
CA LEU A 170 -7.27 -5.66 2.40
C LEU A 170 -6.92 -4.22 2.05
N LEU A 171 -7.60 -3.61 1.08
CA LEU A 171 -7.44 -2.18 0.76
C LEU A 171 -7.81 -1.29 1.95
N SER A 172 -8.94 -1.58 2.61
CA SER A 172 -9.38 -0.87 3.82
C SER A 172 -8.33 -0.96 4.94
N SER A 173 -7.69 -2.12 5.10
CA SER A 173 -6.63 -2.33 6.09
C SER A 173 -5.32 -1.64 5.71
N ALA A 174 -4.93 -1.72 4.43
CA ALA A 174 -3.73 -1.07 3.91
C ALA A 174 -3.84 0.46 3.98
N LEU A 175 -5.01 1.04 3.71
CA LEU A 175 -5.25 2.48 3.84
C LEU A 175 -5.06 2.95 5.29
N ARG A 176 -5.62 2.21 6.25
CA ARG A 176 -5.43 2.46 7.69
C ARG A 176 -3.95 2.37 8.08
N ALA A 177 -3.22 1.37 7.57
CA ALA A 177 -1.82 1.18 7.88
C ALA A 177 -0.92 2.27 7.26
N ALA A 178 -1.15 2.65 5.99
CA ALA A 178 -0.43 3.72 5.32
C ALA A 178 -0.61 5.06 6.04
N CYS A 179 -1.83 5.37 6.46
CA CYS A 179 -2.19 6.56 7.22
C CYS A 179 -1.36 6.75 8.50
N LEU A 180 -1.06 5.66 9.22
CA LEU A 180 -0.23 5.73 10.44
C LEU A 180 1.20 6.22 10.13
N ASN A 181 1.74 5.90 8.95
CA ASN A 181 3.07 6.37 8.53
C ASN A 181 3.06 7.88 8.24
N VAL A 182 1.96 8.42 7.70
CA VAL A 182 1.80 9.88 7.57
C VAL A 182 1.73 10.54 8.94
N PHE A 183 0.89 10.03 9.83
CA PHE A 183 0.67 10.64 11.16
C PHE A 183 1.93 10.65 12.03
N ILE A 184 2.72 9.57 12.03
CA ILE A 184 3.93 9.50 12.87
C ILE A 184 4.99 10.51 12.41
N ASN A 185 5.10 10.74 11.09
CA ASN A 185 6.02 11.71 10.51
C ASN A 185 5.50 13.13 10.72
N ALA A 186 4.22 13.40 10.44
CA ALA A 186 3.59 14.71 10.63
C ALA A 186 3.68 15.20 12.08
N ARG A 187 3.46 14.31 13.07
CA ARG A 187 3.60 14.64 14.50
C ARG A 187 5.01 15.12 14.87
N SER A 188 6.02 14.75 14.10
CA SER A 188 7.42 15.07 14.36
C SER A 188 7.87 16.38 13.69
N MET A 189 7.01 16.99 12.86
CA MET A 189 7.30 18.25 12.15
C MET A 189 7.16 19.46 13.06
N LYS A 190 7.94 20.50 12.78
CA LYS A 190 7.84 21.81 13.44
C LYS A 190 6.94 22.79 12.69
N ASP A 191 6.83 22.67 11.38
CA ASP A 191 5.84 23.43 10.60
C ASP A 191 4.45 22.88 10.89
N THR A 192 3.78 23.49 11.87
CA THR A 192 2.46 23.10 12.34
C THR A 192 1.37 23.30 11.29
N ASP A 193 1.52 24.31 10.43
CA ASP A 193 0.51 24.64 9.42
C ASP A 193 0.54 23.58 8.32
N TYR A 194 1.75 23.22 7.85
CA TYR A 194 1.94 22.12 6.92
C TYR A 194 1.46 20.78 7.52
N ALA A 195 1.88 20.47 8.74
CA ALA A 195 1.51 19.22 9.41
C ALA A 195 -0.01 19.10 9.61
N THR A 196 -0.69 20.19 9.98
CA THR A 196 -2.15 20.22 10.14
C THR A 196 -2.85 20.02 8.81
N GLY A 197 -2.40 20.68 7.75
CA GLY A 197 -2.94 20.50 6.41
C GLY A 197 -2.78 19.07 5.89
N LEU A 198 -1.60 18.47 6.11
CA LEU A 198 -1.31 17.07 5.77
C LEU A 198 -2.22 16.11 6.53
N VAL A 199 -2.30 16.23 7.85
CA VAL A 199 -3.17 15.38 8.70
C VAL A 199 -4.63 15.49 8.28
N SER A 200 -5.12 16.69 7.98
CA SER A 200 -6.50 16.88 7.55
C SER A 200 -6.82 16.18 6.23
N ARG A 201 -5.95 16.28 5.21
CA ARG A 201 -6.12 15.55 3.94
C ARG A 201 -6.07 14.05 4.14
N THR A 202 -5.10 13.58 4.91
CA THR A 202 -4.94 12.16 5.27
C THR A 202 -6.17 11.60 5.99
N GLN A 203 -6.76 12.35 6.93
CA GLN A 203 -7.98 11.95 7.62
C GLN A 203 -9.17 11.84 6.67
N SER A 204 -9.36 12.82 5.79
CA SER A 204 -10.43 12.78 4.79
C SER A 204 -10.31 11.55 3.89
N MET A 205 -9.12 11.29 3.35
CA MET A 205 -8.88 10.09 2.52
C MET A 205 -9.14 8.80 3.30
N LEU A 206 -8.68 8.73 4.55
CA LEU A 206 -8.88 7.57 5.40
C LEU A 206 -10.37 7.28 5.61
N GLU A 207 -11.13 8.29 6.01
CA GLU A 207 -12.56 8.17 6.28
C GLU A 207 -13.33 7.77 5.03
N ASP A 208 -13.17 8.51 3.94
CA ASP A 208 -13.89 8.27 2.69
C ASP A 208 -13.54 6.89 2.09
N GLY A 209 -12.25 6.57 2.02
CA GLY A 209 -11.77 5.31 1.47
C GLY A 209 -12.20 4.11 2.31
N CYS A 210 -12.04 4.18 3.64
CA CYS A 210 -12.46 3.08 4.52
C CYS A 210 -13.98 2.88 4.49
N ASN A 211 -14.77 3.97 4.55
CA ASN A 211 -16.22 3.87 4.48
C ASN A 211 -16.69 3.18 3.18
N LYS A 212 -16.06 3.53 2.06
CA LYS A 212 -16.35 2.93 0.76
C LYS A 212 -15.95 1.45 0.70
N ALA A 213 -14.74 1.10 1.14
CA ALA A 213 -14.27 -0.28 1.17
C ALA A 213 -15.11 -1.17 2.12
N ASP A 214 -15.48 -0.65 3.29
CA ASP A 214 -16.29 -1.37 4.27
C ASP A 214 -17.73 -1.56 3.77
N ALA A 215 -18.27 -0.58 3.02
CA ALA A 215 -19.54 -0.72 2.33
C ALA A 215 -19.48 -1.77 1.21
N ALA A 216 -18.40 -1.79 0.42
CA ALA A 216 -18.16 -2.79 -0.62
C ALA A 216 -18.11 -4.21 -0.02
N TYR A 217 -17.34 -4.40 1.06
CA TYR A 217 -17.31 -5.65 1.82
C TYR A 217 -18.71 -6.05 2.30
N THR A 218 -19.43 -5.13 2.94
CA THR A 218 -20.78 -5.40 3.49
C THR A 218 -21.76 -5.81 2.38
N ARG A 219 -21.66 -5.21 1.19
CA ARG A 219 -22.49 -5.56 0.02
C ARG A 219 -22.22 -6.99 -0.43
N VAL A 220 -20.94 -7.34 -0.58
CA VAL A 220 -20.50 -8.70 -0.96
C VAL A 220 -20.96 -9.71 0.08
N GLU A 221 -20.63 -9.46 1.34
CA GLU A 221 -20.90 -10.32 2.49
C GLU A 221 -22.39 -10.68 2.56
N ARG A 222 -23.27 -9.67 2.55
CA ARG A 222 -24.72 -9.88 2.53
C ARG A 222 -25.20 -10.64 1.29
N GLY A 223 -24.53 -10.45 0.16
CA GLY A 223 -24.85 -11.10 -1.11
C GLY A 223 -24.50 -12.59 -1.16
N ILE A 224 -23.48 -13.02 -0.40
CA ILE A 224 -22.97 -14.40 -0.47
C ILE A 224 -23.19 -15.22 0.81
N ARG A 225 -23.45 -14.61 1.97
CA ARG A 225 -23.62 -15.33 3.25
C ARG A 225 -24.75 -16.35 3.17
N TRP A 226 -25.83 -16.02 2.48
CA TRP A 226 -27.01 -16.87 2.36
C TRP A 226 -27.49 -16.93 0.91
N ARG A 227 -28.01 -18.10 0.50
CA ARG A 227 -28.78 -18.19 -0.73
C ARG A 227 -30.01 -17.30 -0.59
N LYS A 228 -30.22 -16.38 -1.54
CA LYS A 228 -31.53 -15.74 -1.70
C LYS A 228 -32.52 -16.86 -2.08
N ASN A 229 -33.52 -17.09 -1.23
CA ASN A 229 -34.65 -17.97 -1.52
C ASN A 229 -35.46 -17.45 -2.71
#